data_AF-A0A699VQ12-F1
#
_entry.id   AF-A0A699VQ12-F1
#
_cell.length_a   1.000
_cell.length_b   1.000
_cell.length_c   1.000
_cell.angle_alpha   90.00
_cell.angle_beta   90.00
_cell.angle_gamma   90.00
#
_symmetry.space_group_name_H-M   'P 1'
#
loop_
_entity.id
_entity.type
_entity.pdbx_description
1 polymer ?
#
loop_
_entity_poly.entity_id
_entity_poly.type
_entity_poly.pdbx_seq_one_letter_code
_entity_poly.pdbx_strand_id
1 'polypeptide(L)' 'MVAGIKVDEEIIRDLERLGIELYVKIEHQRASSLLQQLDIPVWKWDEISMDFVTGLTQTQRRHDAIWV' A
#
# COMPACT_ATOMS: atom_id res chain seq x y z
N MET A 1 47.33 0.09 8.72
CA MET A 1 46.62 -0.22 7.46
C MET A 1 45.17 -0.70 7.65
N VAL A 2 44.72 -1.07 8.86
CA VAL A 2 43.36 -1.63 9.10
C VAL A 2 42.23 -0.58 9.11
N ALA A 3 42.54 0.71 9.34
CA ALA A 3 41.52 1.77 9.37
C ALA A 3 40.85 2.03 8.02
N GLY A 4 41.56 1.86 6.89
CA GLY A 4 40.99 2.07 5.55
C GLY A 4 39.91 1.05 5.20
N ILE A 5 40.15 -0.23 5.50
CA ILE A 5 39.22 -1.33 5.23
C ILE A 5 37.88 -1.13 5.97
N LYS A 6 37.93 -0.61 7.20
CA LYS A 6 36.75 -0.38 8.04
C LYS A 6 35.88 0.77 7.52
N VAL A 7 36.49 1.77 6.89
CA VAL A 7 35.79 2.89 6.23
C VAL A 7 35.10 2.40 4.95
N ASP A 8 35.77 1.55 4.16
CA ASP A 8 35.20 0.99 2.94
C ASP A 8 33.96 0.12 3.22
N GLU A 9 33.98 -0.72 4.27
CA GLU A 9 32.82 -1.52 4.68
C GLU A 9 31.63 -0.68 5.15
N GLU A 10 31.89 0.45 5.81
CA GLU A 10 30.87 1.39 6.25
C GLU A 10 30.22 2.10 5.06
N ILE A 11 31.02 2.52 4.08
CA ILE A 11 30.53 3.12 2.83
C ILE A 11 29.64 2.13 2.07
N ILE A 12 30.04 0.86 1.97
CA ILE A 12 29.24 -0.18 1.29
C ILE A 12 27.89 -0.36 1.99
N ARG A 13 27.89 -0.47 3.32
CA ARG A 13 26.66 -0.63 4.12
C ARG A 13 25.72 0.56 3.97
N ASP A 14 26.25 1.77 3.93
CA ASP A 14 25.44 2.98 3.76
C ASP A 14 24.85 3.07 2.34
N LEU A 15 25.59 2.65 1.31
CA LEU A 15 25.07 2.58 -0.06
C LEU A 15 23.96 1.54 -0.21
N GLU A 16 24.10 0.37 0.42
CA GLU A 16 23.06 -0.66 0.45
C GLU A 16 21.79 -0.16 1.16
N ARG A 17 21.95 0.54 2.29
CA ARG A 17 20.82 1.14 3.02
C ARG A 17 20.09 2.19 2.18
N LEU A 18 20.83 3.10 1.55
CA LEU A 18 20.26 4.12 0.67
C LEU A 18 19.50 3.50 -0.52
N GLY A 19 20.01 2.39 -1.07
CA GLY A 19 19.34 1.65 -2.15
C GLY A 19 17.98 1.09 -1.72
N ILE A 20 17.89 0.50 -0.52
CA ILE A 20 16.63 -0.04 0.02
C ILE A 20 15.64 1.10 0.33
N GLU A 21 16.09 2.19 0.95
CA GLU A 21 15.23 3.34 1.23
C GLU A 21 14.64 3.95 -0.04
N LEU A 22 15.46 4.07 -1.09
CA LEU A 22 15.00 4.57 -2.39
C LEU A 22 14.00 3.62 -3.04
N TYR A 23 14.25 2.31 -3.01
CA TYR A 23 13.33 1.30 -3.54
C TYR A 23 11.98 1.34 -2.83
N VAL A 24 12.00 1.35 -1.49
CA VAL A 24 10.79 1.42 -0.65
C VAL A 24 10.01 2.69 -0.97
N LYS A 25 10.68 3.84 -1.12
CA LYS A 25 10.04 5.11 -1.45
C LYS A 25 9.38 5.10 -2.83
N ILE A 26 10.03 4.52 -3.84
CA ILE A 26 9.49 4.38 -5.20
C ILE A 26 8.26 3.47 -5.19
N GLU A 27 8.35 2.30 -4.54
CA GLU A 27 7.23 1.36 -4.46
C GLU A 27 6.05 1.95 -3.67
N HIS A 28 6.29 2.70 -2.60
CA HIS A 28 5.23 3.41 -1.87
C HIS A 28 4.59 4.51 -2.71
N GLN A 29 5.36 5.30 -3.46
CA GLN A 29 4.81 6.30 -4.38
C GLN A 29 4.01 5.65 -5.50
N ARG A 30 4.48 4.52 -6.02
CA ARG A 30 3.78 3.74 -7.05
C ARG A 30 2.47 3.17 -6.50
N ALA A 31 2.48 2.58 -5.32
CA ALA A 31 1.26 2.13 -4.64
C ALA A 31 0.32 3.31 -4.36
N SER A 32 0.83 4.44 -3.86
CA SER A 32 0.06 5.65 -3.62
C SER A 32 -0.51 6.27 -4.91
N SER A 33 0.13 6.06 -6.07
CA SER A 33 -0.40 6.49 -7.36
C SER A 33 -1.49 5.56 -7.91
N LEU A 34 -1.49 4.30 -7.47
CA LEU A 34 -2.49 3.28 -7.83
C LEU A 34 -3.68 3.27 -6.86
N LEU A 35 -3.45 3.63 -5.60
CA LEU A 35 -4.50 3.94 -4.65
C LEU A 35 -5.12 5.26 -5.09
N GLN A 36 -6.33 5.19 -5.64
CA GLN A 36 -7.17 6.37 -5.78
C GLN A 36 -7.21 7.03 -4.39
N GLN A 37 -6.83 8.30 -4.33
CA GLN A 37 -7.00 9.08 -3.12
C GLN A 37 -8.50 9.11 -2.84
N LEU A 38 -8.97 8.25 -1.93
CA LEU A 38 -10.32 8.36 -1.39
C LEU A 38 -10.37 9.75 -0.77
N ASP A 39 -11.21 10.61 -1.35
CA ASP A 39 -11.42 11.95 -0.85
C ASP A 39 -11.91 11.80 0.58
N ILE A 40 -11.08 12.20 1.56
CA ILE A 40 -11.43 12.10 2.97
C ILE A 40 -12.76 12.82 3.15
N PRO A 41 -13.86 12.11 3.44
CA PRO A 41 -15.16 12.72 3.50
C PRO A 41 -15.17 13.70 4.67
N VAL A 42 -15.66 14.90 4.40
CA VAL A 42 -15.81 15.96 5.40
C VAL A 42 -16.79 15.53 6.50
N TRP A 43 -17.59 14.49 6.26
CA TRP A 43 -18.58 13.96 7.19
C TRP A 43 -18.56 12.42 7.26
N LYS A 44 -18.88 11.85 8.43
CA LYS A 44 -18.84 10.39 8.69
C LYS A 44 -19.76 9.53 7.79
N TRP A 45 -20.62 10.15 6.98
CA TRP A 45 -21.59 9.52 6.09
C TRP A 45 -21.45 9.94 4.62
N ASP A 46 -20.52 10.84 4.28
CA ASP A 46 -20.33 11.29 2.89
C ASP A 46 -19.56 10.26 2.04
N GLU A 47 -18.76 9.39 2.67
CA GLU A 47 -18.10 8.25 2.02
C GLU A 47 -18.52 6.95 2.70
N ILE A 48 -19.80 6.58 2.56
CA ILE A 48 -20.18 5.17 2.74
C ILE A 48 -19.77 4.46 1.45
N SER A 49 -18.48 4.10 1.36
CA SER A 49 -18.03 3.15 0.34
C SER A 49 -18.70 1.82 0.64
N MET A 50 -19.51 1.33 -0.29
CA MET A 50 -20.31 0.13 -0.10
C MET A 50 -19.90 -0.91 -1.12
N ASP A 51 -19.34 -2.01 -0.61
CA ASP A 51 -18.87 -3.10 -1.43
C ASP A 51 -20.01 -4.10 -1.69
N PHE A 52 -20.10 -4.57 -2.93
CA PHE A 52 -21.07 -5.58 -3.34
C PHE A 52 -20.38 -6.93 -3.43
N VAL A 53 -20.73 -7.84 -2.52
CA VAL A 53 -20.31 -9.24 -2.63
C VAL A 53 -21.35 -9.97 -3.47
N THR A 54 -20.95 -10.46 -4.65
CA THR A 54 -21.80 -11.21 -5.58
C THR A 54 -21.37 -12.68 -5.65
N GLY A 55 -22.25 -13.58 -6.10
CA GLY A 55 -21.96 -15.02 -6.19
C GLY A 55 -22.27 -15.82 -4.93
N LEU A 56 -23.06 -15.25 -4.01
CA LEU A 56 -23.60 -15.99 -2.87
C LEU A 56 -24.72 -16.93 -3.30
N THR A 57 -24.95 -17.99 -2.53
CA THR A 57 -26.07 -18.90 -2.77
C THR A 57 -27.37 -18.11 -2.80
N GLN A 58 -28.11 -18.18 -3.91
CA GLN A 58 -29.32 -17.39 -4.12
C GLN A 58 -30.31 -17.56 -2.96
N THR A 59 -30.81 -16.44 -2.46
CA THR A 59 -31.94 -16.42 -1.53
C THR A 59 -33.20 -16.96 -2.20
N GLN A 60 -34.23 -17.32 -1.41
CA GLN A 60 -35.54 -17.75 -1.96
C GLN A 60 -36.18 -16.72 -2.90
N ARG A 61 -35.78 -15.45 -2.80
CA ARG A 61 -36.20 -14.36 -3.68
C ARG A 61 -35.23 -14.06 -4.84
N ARG A 62 -34.28 -14.96 -5.10
CA ARG A 62 -33.27 -14.89 -6.18
C ARG A 62 -32.28 -13.72 -6.10
N HIS A 63 -32.04 -13.21 -4.89
CA HIS A 63 -30.92 -12.28 -4.68
C HIS A 63 -29.64 -13.06 -4.37
N ASP A 64 -28.54 -12.68 -4.99
CA ASP A 64 -27.19 -13.27 -4.85
C ASP A 64 -26.13 -12.23 -4.44
N ALA A 65 -26.56 -11.02 -4.09
CA ALA A 65 -25.70 -9.90 -3.68
C ALA A 65 -26.09 -9.34 -2.32
N ILE A 66 -25.09 -8.99 -1.51
CA ILE A 66 -25.26 -8.32 -0.19
C ILE A 66 -24.40 -7.04 -0.17
N TRP A 67 -24.91 -6.01 0.50
CA TRP A 67 -24.26 -4.72 0.72
C TRP A 67 -23.61 -4.78 2.11
N VAL A 68 -22.30 -4.57 2.20
CA VAL A 68 -21.51 -4.59 3.44
C VAL A 68 -21.02 -3.20 3.78
#